data_AF-A0A1D6MFX9-F1
#
_entry.id   AF-A0A1D6MFX9-F1
#
_cell.length_a   1.000
_cell.length_b   1.000
_cell.length_c   1.000
_cell.angle_alpha   90.00
_cell.angle_beta   90.00
_cell.angle_gamma   90.00
#
_symmetry.space_group_name_H-M   'P 1'
#
loop_
_entity.id
_entity.type
_entity.pdbx_description
1 polymer ?
#
loop_
_entity_poly.entity_id
_entity_poly.type
_entity_poly.pdbx_seq_one_letter_code
_entity_poly.pdbx_strand_id
1 'polypeptide(L)'
;MPVHNLLWRECAKSSSDVSARLAVIPLVQEARGLDAGPRLVQRLSGFGDHRSADIVARVAEEELAHVSVGLYWFLKVCQMMGREPGDTFKDLIKEYSVVLKGPFNYPARDEAGIPREWYDEKFKQEAAQKLSEVHDRLACIVEMEKESASLND
;
A
#
# COMPACT_ATOMS: atom_id res chain seq x y z
N MET A 1 20.25 -11.22 13.46
CA MET A 1 19.52 -12.05 12.47
C MET A 1 20.10 -11.77 11.09
N PRO A 2 20.30 -12.77 10.23
CA PRO A 2 20.62 -12.56 8.82
C PRO A 2 19.55 -11.68 8.15
N VAL A 3 19.99 -10.71 7.34
CA VAL A 3 19.15 -9.65 6.76
C VAL A 3 18.02 -10.20 5.88
N HIS A 4 18.20 -11.38 5.26
CA HIS A 4 17.24 -11.97 4.32
C HIS A 4 16.34 -13.08 4.90
N ASN A 5 16.41 -13.37 6.20
CA ASN A 5 15.61 -14.46 6.78
C ASN A 5 14.10 -14.24 6.59
N LEU A 6 13.65 -12.99 6.61
CA LEU A 6 12.25 -12.66 6.36
C LEU A 6 11.85 -13.00 4.92
N LEU A 7 12.63 -12.54 3.94
CA LEU A 7 12.38 -12.80 2.52
C LEU A 7 12.32 -14.30 2.23
N TRP A 8 13.33 -15.07 2.66
CA TRP A 8 13.36 -16.51 2.45
C TRP A 8 12.20 -17.25 3.08
N ARG A 9 11.78 -16.83 4.28
CA ARG A 9 10.63 -17.41 4.96
C ARG A 9 9.33 -17.14 4.21
N GLU A 10 9.10 -15.91 3.76
CA GLU A 10 7.89 -15.57 3.00
C GLU A 10 7.88 -16.22 1.61
N CYS A 11 9.06 -16.40 0.99
CA CYS A 11 9.21 -17.23 -0.21
C CYS A 11 8.81 -18.68 0.08
N ALA A 12 9.36 -19.29 1.13
CA ALA A 12 9.07 -20.69 1.47
C ALA A 12 7.58 -20.90 1.78
N LYS A 13 6.93 -19.97 2.47
CA LYS A 13 5.49 -20.06 2.77
C LYS A 13 4.61 -19.99 1.52
N SER A 14 4.96 -19.13 0.57
CA SER A 14 4.16 -18.89 -0.65
C SER A 14 4.55 -19.80 -1.83
N SER A 15 5.43 -20.78 -1.64
CA SER A 15 6.00 -21.55 -2.76
C SER A 15 5.00 -22.39 -3.54
N SER A 16 3.87 -22.75 -2.94
CA SER A 16 2.82 -23.58 -3.55
C SER A 16 1.69 -22.78 -4.21
N ASP A 17 1.71 -21.45 -4.12
CA ASP A 17 0.64 -20.58 -4.61
C ASP A 17 1.25 -19.38 -5.34
N VAL A 18 1.08 -19.34 -6.65
CA VAL A 18 1.60 -18.25 -7.50
C VAL A 18 0.97 -16.91 -7.18
N SER A 19 -0.32 -16.87 -6.82
CA SER A 19 -1.03 -15.63 -6.47
C SER A 19 -0.49 -15.06 -5.16
N ALA A 20 -0.30 -15.94 -4.17
CA ALA A 20 0.34 -15.59 -2.90
C ALA A 20 1.78 -15.12 -3.12
N ARG A 21 2.56 -15.82 -3.95
CA ARG A 21 3.95 -15.44 -4.24
C ARG A 21 4.05 -14.04 -4.81
N LEU A 22 3.20 -13.70 -5.77
CA LEU A 22 3.15 -12.39 -6.41
C LEU A 22 2.68 -11.29 -5.44
N ALA A 23 1.68 -11.57 -4.61
CA ALA A 23 1.23 -10.63 -3.58
C ALA A 23 2.31 -10.38 -2.52
N VAL A 24 2.91 -11.44 -1.98
CA VAL A 24 3.78 -11.33 -0.80
C VAL A 24 5.18 -10.81 -1.14
N ILE A 25 5.76 -11.23 -2.27
CA ILE A 25 7.14 -10.90 -2.59
C ILE A 25 7.22 -9.56 -3.34
N PRO A 26 6.75 -9.43 -4.59
CA PRO A 26 6.76 -8.13 -5.27
C PRO A 26 5.93 -7.05 -4.58
N LEU A 27 4.65 -7.32 -4.30
CA LEU A 27 3.75 -6.24 -3.87
C LEU A 27 3.93 -5.85 -2.39
N VAL A 28 4.65 -6.66 -1.60
CA VAL A 28 4.95 -6.33 -0.20
C VAL A 28 6.44 -6.25 0.11
N GLN A 29 7.24 -7.28 -0.15
CA GLN A 29 8.66 -7.24 0.22
C GLN A 29 9.45 -6.24 -0.63
N GLU A 30 9.31 -6.29 -1.96
CA GLU A 30 10.00 -5.36 -2.87
C GLU A 30 9.42 -3.95 -2.74
N ALA A 31 8.09 -3.81 -2.55
CA ALA A 31 7.46 -2.52 -2.28
C ALA A 31 7.95 -1.85 -0.97
N ARG A 32 8.45 -2.61 0.01
CA ARG A 32 9.12 -2.03 1.19
C ARG A 32 10.48 -1.43 0.84
N GLY A 33 11.13 -1.91 -0.22
CA GLY A 33 12.34 -1.32 -0.78
C GLY A 33 12.09 0.11 -1.28
N LEU A 34 10.95 0.35 -1.94
CA LEU A 34 10.50 1.70 -2.34
C LEU A 34 10.34 2.65 -1.13
N ASP A 35 9.89 2.11 0.00
CA ASP A 35 9.68 2.89 1.22
C ASP A 35 11.00 3.15 1.96
N ALA A 36 11.80 2.11 2.17
CA ALA A 36 12.95 2.12 3.08
C ALA A 36 14.27 2.52 2.42
N GLY A 37 14.43 2.25 1.12
CA GLY A 37 15.64 2.51 0.35
C GLY A 37 16.11 3.96 0.46
N PRO A 38 15.28 4.96 0.08
CA PRO A 38 15.65 6.37 0.16
C PRO A 38 16.06 6.82 1.57
N ARG A 39 15.39 6.31 2.62
CA ARG A 39 15.72 6.61 4.01
C ARG A 39 17.06 6.03 4.43
N LEU A 40 17.38 4.82 3.96
CA LEU A 40 18.66 4.19 4.23
C LEU A 40 19.81 4.93 3.52
N VAL A 41 19.60 5.36 2.27
CA VAL A 41 20.55 6.21 1.53
C VAL A 41 20.85 7.48 2.31
N GLN A 42 19.83 8.22 2.73
CA GLN A 42 20.01 9.45 3.51
C GLN A 42 20.79 9.21 4.81
N ARG A 43 20.49 8.11 5.51
CA ARG A 43 21.19 7.76 6.76
C ARG A 43 22.67 7.44 6.51
N LEU A 44 22.99 6.63 5.49
CA LEU A 44 24.36 6.25 5.17
C LEU A 44 25.19 7.46 4.73
N SER A 45 24.63 8.31 3.86
CA SER A 45 25.26 9.56 3.45
C SER A 45 25.50 10.49 4.64
N GLY A 46 24.55 10.60 5.57
CA GLY A 46 24.70 11.39 6.79
C GLY A 46 25.80 10.91 7.73
N PHE A 47 26.17 9.62 7.68
CA PHE A 47 27.31 9.05 8.40
C PHE A 47 28.63 9.11 7.60
N GLY A 48 28.62 9.68 6.39
CA GLY A 48 29.79 9.77 5.52
C GLY A 48 30.11 8.48 4.74
N ASP A 49 29.26 7.45 4.81
CA ASP A 49 29.41 6.23 4.01
C ASP A 49 28.72 6.38 2.65
N HIS A 50 29.30 7.24 1.81
CA HIS A 50 28.78 7.54 0.48
C HIS A 50 28.80 6.32 -0.43
N ARG A 51 29.82 5.46 -0.32
CA ARG A 51 29.94 4.26 -1.15
C ARG A 51 28.77 3.30 -0.91
N SER A 52 28.43 3.02 0.34
CA SER A 52 27.28 2.17 0.63
C SER A 52 25.96 2.87 0.26
N ALA A 53 25.87 4.19 0.43
CA ALA A 53 24.69 4.96 0.03
C ALA A 53 24.42 4.84 -1.48
N ASP A 54 25.45 4.97 -2.32
CA ASP A 54 25.33 4.84 -3.78
C ASP A 54 24.88 3.44 -4.20
N ILE A 55 25.39 2.39 -3.54
CA ILE A 55 24.95 1.01 -3.79
C ILE A 55 23.48 0.84 -3.42
N VAL A 56 23.07 1.31 -2.24
CA VAL A 56 21.67 1.19 -1.79
C VAL A 56 20.73 2.01 -2.68
N ALA A 57 21.16 3.18 -3.16
CA ALA A 57 20.37 4.00 -4.08
C ALA A 57 20.05 3.23 -5.37
N ARG A 58 21.05 2.62 -5.98
CA ARG A 58 20.87 1.79 -7.18
C ARG A 58 19.94 0.61 -6.95
N VAL A 59 20.09 -0.10 -5.83
CA VAL A 59 19.19 -1.20 -5.47
C VAL A 59 17.75 -0.70 -5.31
N ALA A 60 17.56 0.43 -4.63
CA ALA A 60 16.22 1.01 -4.43
C ALA A 60 15.55 1.46 -5.73
N GLU A 61 16.32 1.93 -6.71
CA GLU A 61 15.82 2.29 -8.05
C GLU A 61 15.30 1.06 -8.82
N GLU A 62 15.97 -0.10 -8.67
CA GLU A 62 15.57 -1.35 -9.33
C GLU A 62 14.23 -1.91 -8.80
N GLU A 63 13.89 -1.64 -7.53
CA GLU A 63 12.65 -2.11 -6.91
C GLU A 63 11.38 -1.60 -7.60
N LEU A 64 11.43 -0.42 -8.24
CA LEU A 64 10.27 0.11 -8.97
C LEU A 64 9.84 -0.84 -10.08
N ALA A 65 10.81 -1.31 -10.89
CA ALA A 65 10.55 -2.23 -11.97
C ALA A 65 10.07 -3.59 -11.46
N HIS A 66 10.66 -4.09 -10.38
CA HIS A 66 10.26 -5.38 -9.81
C HIS A 66 8.81 -5.36 -9.31
N VAL A 67 8.43 -4.29 -8.58
CA VAL A 67 7.07 -4.10 -8.09
C VAL A 67 6.07 -3.96 -9.25
N SER A 68 6.38 -3.15 -10.27
CA SER A 68 5.50 -2.98 -11.43
C SER A 68 5.29 -4.26 -12.22
N VAL A 69 6.36 -5.04 -12.45
CA VAL A 69 6.27 -6.34 -13.13
C VAL A 69 5.49 -7.33 -12.28
N GLY A 70 5.71 -7.34 -10.96
CA GLY A 70 4.95 -8.15 -10.02
C GLY A 70 3.45 -7.83 -10.05
N LEU A 71 3.10 -6.54 -10.08
CA LEU A 71 1.71 -6.10 -10.17
C LEU A 71 1.06 -6.54 -11.49
N TYR A 72 1.75 -6.37 -12.61
CA TYR A 72 1.27 -6.82 -13.91
C TYR A 72 0.87 -8.31 -13.88
N TRP A 73 1.76 -9.17 -13.36
CA TRP A 73 1.49 -10.60 -13.30
C TRP A 73 0.41 -10.94 -12.27
N PHE A 74 0.38 -10.25 -11.13
CA PHE A 74 -0.67 -10.43 -10.13
C PHE A 74 -2.05 -10.15 -10.72
N LEU A 75 -2.21 -9.03 -11.44
CA LEU A 75 -3.45 -8.67 -12.13
C LEU A 75 -3.84 -9.74 -13.16
N LYS A 76 -2.88 -10.27 -13.93
CA LYS A 76 -3.12 -11.35 -14.89
C LYS A 76 -3.58 -12.65 -14.22
N VAL A 77 -2.96 -13.02 -13.10
CA VAL A 77 -3.37 -14.21 -12.33
C VAL A 77 -4.78 -14.03 -11.76
N CYS A 78 -5.09 -12.88 -11.15
CA CYS A 78 -6.44 -12.57 -10.69
C CYS A 78 -7.47 -12.64 -11.81
N GLN A 79 -7.14 -12.09 -13.00
CA GLN A 79 -7.99 -12.17 -14.18
C GLN A 79 -8.27 -13.63 -14.60
N MET A 80 -7.23 -14.47 -14.64
CA MET A 80 -7.37 -15.90 -14.99
C MET A 80 -8.18 -16.69 -13.95
N MET A 81 -8.13 -16.29 -12.69
CA MET A 81 -8.90 -16.88 -11.59
C MET A 81 -10.33 -16.32 -11.49
N GLY A 82 -10.68 -15.28 -12.27
CA GLY A 82 -11.96 -14.60 -12.19
C GLY A 82 -12.20 -13.87 -10.87
N ARG A 83 -11.14 -13.36 -10.23
CA ARG A 83 -11.22 -12.68 -8.92
C ARG A 83 -10.86 -11.21 -9.02
N GLU A 84 -11.46 -10.39 -8.15
CA GLU A 84 -11.11 -8.98 -8.00
C GLU A 84 -9.72 -8.85 -7.34
N PRO A 85 -8.77 -8.12 -7.95
CA PRO A 85 -7.40 -8.07 -7.45
C PRO A 85 -7.21 -7.46 -6.06
N GLY A 86 -7.92 -6.38 -5.71
CA GLY A 86 -7.77 -5.70 -4.42
C GLY A 86 -8.22 -6.55 -3.22
N ASP A 87 -9.35 -7.24 -3.37
CA ASP A 87 -9.89 -8.18 -2.40
C ASP A 87 -9.00 -9.43 -2.33
N THR A 88 -8.59 -9.97 -3.48
CA THR A 88 -7.66 -11.10 -3.53
C THR A 88 -6.35 -10.77 -2.82
N PHE A 89 -5.80 -9.58 -3.06
CA PHE A 89 -4.59 -9.13 -2.39
C PHE A 89 -4.77 -9.11 -0.87
N LYS A 90 -5.84 -8.48 -0.37
CA LYS A 90 -6.12 -8.40 1.07
C LYS A 90 -6.32 -9.76 1.72
N ASP A 91 -7.04 -10.65 1.05
CA ASP A 91 -7.24 -12.02 1.50
C ASP A 91 -5.91 -12.77 1.62
N LEU A 92 -5.04 -12.67 0.61
CA LEU A 92 -3.71 -13.28 0.62
C LEU A 92 -2.80 -12.69 1.70
N ILE A 93 -2.80 -11.37 1.89
CA ILE A 93 -2.02 -10.73 2.95
C ILE A 93 -2.46 -11.25 4.33
N LYS A 94 -3.76 -11.43 4.54
CA LYS A 94 -4.31 -11.99 5.78
C LYS A 94 -3.98 -13.47 5.94
N GLU A 95 -4.22 -14.28 4.91
CA GLU A 95 -3.97 -15.73 4.90
C GLU A 95 -2.52 -16.06 5.22
N TYR A 96 -1.58 -15.35 4.58
CA TYR A 96 -0.15 -15.58 4.77
C TYR A 96 0.44 -14.79 5.96
N SER A 97 -0.40 -14.09 6.73
CA SER A 97 -0.03 -13.32 7.92
C SER A 97 1.08 -12.30 7.66
N VAL A 98 0.97 -11.59 6.54
CA VAL A 98 1.95 -10.59 6.12
C VAL A 98 1.52 -9.22 6.66
N VAL A 99 2.45 -8.53 7.33
CA VAL A 99 2.15 -7.23 7.93
C VAL A 99 2.48 -6.11 6.95
N LEU A 100 1.51 -5.26 6.65
CA LEU A 100 1.71 -3.99 5.94
C LEU A 100 1.88 -2.88 6.96
N LYS A 101 3.05 -2.23 6.94
CA LYS A 101 3.33 -1.14 7.87
C LYS A 101 4.16 -0.08 7.19
N GLY A 102 3.65 1.15 7.22
CA GLY A 102 4.36 2.33 6.76
C GLY A 102 5.49 2.77 7.73
N PRO A 103 6.08 3.96 7.48
CA PRO A 103 5.61 4.96 6.53
C PRO A 103 5.82 4.55 5.06
N PHE A 104 4.77 4.66 4.27
CA PHE A 104 4.75 4.34 2.84
C PHE A 104 5.26 5.51 2.00
N ASN A 105 6.02 5.21 0.96
CA ASN A 105 6.37 6.14 -0.09
C ASN A 105 5.24 6.15 -1.14
N TYR A 106 4.19 6.93 -0.91
CA TYR A 106 3.03 6.98 -1.80
C TYR A 106 3.41 7.32 -3.25
N PRO A 107 4.24 8.33 -3.54
CA PRO A 107 4.63 8.62 -4.92
C PRO A 107 5.28 7.43 -5.64
N ALA A 108 6.22 6.73 -4.99
CA ALA A 108 6.87 5.58 -5.62
C ALA A 108 5.93 4.37 -5.80
N ARG A 109 5.00 4.14 -4.86
CA ARG A 109 4.00 3.07 -4.98
C ARG A 109 2.95 3.39 -6.04
N ASP A 110 2.55 4.65 -6.18
CA ASP A 110 1.68 5.13 -7.25
C ASP A 110 2.36 4.96 -8.62
N GLU A 111 3.65 5.31 -8.72
CA GLU A 111 4.46 5.10 -9.92
C GLU A 111 4.60 3.62 -10.27
N ALA A 112 4.75 2.76 -9.25
CA ALA A 112 4.76 1.32 -9.44
C ALA A 112 3.41 0.75 -9.89
N GLY A 113 2.32 1.50 -9.65
CA GLY A 113 0.95 1.20 -10.03
C GLY A 113 0.09 0.57 -8.93
N ILE A 114 0.58 0.43 -7.70
CA ILE A 114 -0.19 -0.21 -6.62
C ILE A 114 -1.29 0.74 -6.13
N PRO A 115 -2.58 0.37 -6.20
CA PRO A 115 -3.65 1.21 -5.68
C PRO A 115 -3.54 1.37 -4.15
N ARG A 116 -3.68 2.59 -3.66
CA ARG A 116 -3.46 2.94 -2.25
C ARG A 116 -4.40 2.18 -1.30
N GLU A 117 -5.63 1.94 -1.73
CA GLU A 117 -6.65 1.22 -0.98
C GLU A 117 -6.36 -0.27 -0.76
N TRP A 118 -5.30 -0.79 -1.37
CA TRP A 118 -4.83 -2.16 -1.14
C TRP A 118 -3.98 -2.27 0.11
N TYR A 119 -3.19 -1.23 0.43
CA TYR A 119 -2.15 -1.32 1.45
C TYR A 119 -2.22 -0.27 2.56
N ASP A 120 -3.00 0.80 2.38
CA ASP A 120 -3.24 1.79 3.41
C ASP A 120 -4.70 1.75 3.86
N GLU A 121 -4.96 1.10 5.00
CA GLU A 121 -6.30 1.02 5.59
C GLU A 121 -6.86 2.41 5.95
N LYS A 122 -5.98 3.39 6.23
CA LYS A 122 -6.39 4.75 6.56
C LYS A 122 -6.88 5.52 5.35
N PHE A 123 -6.45 5.12 4.14
CA PHE A 123 -6.83 5.80 2.90
C PHE A 123 -8.36 5.77 2.64
N LYS A 124 -9.10 4.84 3.24
CA LYS A 124 -10.57 4.81 3.15
C LYS A 124 -11.29 5.74 4.15
N GLN A 125 -10.62 6.23 5.20
CA GLN A 125 -11.28 7.01 6.25
C GLN A 125 -11.58 8.46 5.82
N GLU A 126 -10.77 9.08 4.97
CA GLU A 126 -10.98 10.50 4.61
C GLU A 126 -12.19 10.76 3.70
N ALA A 127 -12.54 9.82 2.80
CA ALA A 127 -13.65 10.02 1.86
C ALA A 127 -15.03 9.88 2.55
N ALA A 128 -15.18 8.90 3.44
CA ALA A 128 -16.42 8.69 4.19
C ALA A 128 -16.65 9.78 5.26
N GLN A 129 -15.57 10.28 5.88
CA GLN A 129 -15.64 11.29 6.93
C GLN A 129 -16.01 12.67 6.37
N LYS A 130 -15.49 13.04 5.18
CA LYS A 130 -15.93 14.25 4.46
C LYS A 130 -17.41 14.19 4.06
N LEU A 131 -17.89 13.02 3.67
CA LEU A 131 -19.30 12.83 3.32
C LEU A 131 -20.21 12.97 4.55
N SER A 132 -19.81 12.41 5.70
CA SER A 132 -20.54 12.59 6.97
C SER A 132 -20.63 14.05 7.38
N GLU A 133 -19.52 14.79 7.35
CA GLU A 133 -19.49 16.21 7.75
C GLU A 133 -20.40 17.09 6.87
N VAL A 134 -20.48 16.79 5.56
CA VAL A 134 -21.41 17.48 4.65
C VAL A 134 -22.87 17.12 4.95
N HIS A 135 -23.18 15.84 5.22
CA HIS A 135 -24.52 15.42 5.60
C HIS A 135 -24.97 16.04 6.93
N ASP A 136 -24.09 16.10 7.92
CA ASP A 136 -24.38 16.68 9.25
C ASP A 136 -24.68 18.18 9.14
N ARG A 137 -23.92 18.91 8.31
CA ARG A 137 -24.18 20.34 8.02
C ARG A 137 -25.51 20.55 7.29
N LEU A 138 -25.82 19.70 6.29
CA LEU A 138 -27.08 19.77 5.55
C LEU A 138 -28.28 19.49 6.47
N ALA A 139 -28.17 18.48 7.35
CA ALA A 139 -29.21 18.17 8.32
C ALA A 139 -29.49 19.36 9.26
N CYS A 140 -28.43 20.04 9.73
CA CYS A 140 -28.56 21.23 10.57
C CYS A 140 -29.29 22.37 9.84
N ILE A 141 -28.96 22.62 8.56
CA ILE A 141 -29.63 23.66 7.75
C ILE A 141 -31.11 23.33 7.56
N VAL A 142 -31.44 22.07 7.24
CA VAL A 142 -32.83 21.63 7.05
C VAL A 142 -33.65 21.79 8.32
N GLU A 143 -33.09 21.49 9.50
CA GLU A 143 -33.77 21.72 10.78
C GLU A 143 -33.97 23.22 11.06
N MET A 144 -32.96 24.06 10.79
CA MET A 144 -33.10 25.51 10.93
C MET A 144 -34.19 26.10 10.01
N GLU A 145 -34.33 25.58 8.79
CA GLU A 145 -35.37 26.01 7.86
C GLU A 145 -36.77 25.54 8.31
N LYS A 146 -36.89 24.32 8.86
CA LYS A 146 -38.15 23.84 9.45
C LYS A 146 -38.57 24.68 10.66
N GLU A 147 -37.63 25.00 11.56
CA GLU A 147 -37.89 25.85 12.72
C GLU A 147 -38.33 27.25 12.26
N SER A 148 -37.63 27.83 11.28
CA SER A 148 -37.98 29.14 10.70
C SER A 148 -39.36 29.13 10.02
N ALA A 149 -39.73 28.04 9.34
CA ALA A 149 -41.04 27.89 8.74
C ALA A 149 -42.15 27.77 9.79
N SER A 150 -41.90 27.07 10.91
CA SER A 150 -42.88 26.90 11.99
C SER A 150 -43.11 28.16 12.85
N LEU A 151 -42.20 29.13 12.79
CA LEU A 151 -42.30 30.41 13.51
C LEU A 151 -43.08 31.48 12.74
N ASN A 152 -43.40 31.23 11.46
CA ASN A 152 -44.13 32.16 10.58
C ASN A 152 -45.62 31.80 10.40
N ASP A 153 -46.13 30.80 11.12
CA ASP A 153 -47.56 30.44 11.26
C ASP A 153 -48.12 30.92 12.62
#